data_AF-A0A662W6A3-F1
#
_entry.id   AF-A0A662W6A3-F1
#
_cell.length_a   1.000
_cell.length_b   1.000
_cell.length_c   1.000
_cell.angle_alpha   90.00
_cell.angle_beta   90.00
_cell.angle_gamma   90.00
#
_symmetry.space_group_name_H-M   'P 1'
#
loop_
_entity.id
_entity.type
_entity.pdbx_description
1 polymer ?
#
loop_
_entity_poly.entity_id
_entity_poly.type
_entity_poly.pdbx_seq_one_letter_code
_entity_poly.pdbx_strand_id
1 'polypeptide(L)'
;MFDLHVHSTLSDGELIPSEIARRMAAIGNEGVAITDHADFSNIPIIMECLRKLQDLRDDYGVELLFGVEITHVPPKLIGKAVE
;
A
#
# COMPACT_ATOMS: atom_id res chain seq x y z
N MET A 1 -2.27 -17.53 -1.11
CA MET A 1 -1.75 -16.72 -2.25
C MET A 1 -1.26 -15.39 -1.69
N PHE A 2 -0.46 -14.63 -2.43
CA PHE A 2 -0.07 -13.27 -2.06
C PHE A 2 -0.37 -12.32 -3.23
N ASP A 3 -0.87 -11.12 -2.94
CA ASP A 3 -1.01 -10.05 -3.92
C ASP A 3 -0.15 -8.86 -3.51
N LEU A 4 0.91 -8.58 -4.25
CA LEU A 4 1.96 -7.63 -3.82
C LEU A 4 1.90 -6.29 -4.57
N HIS A 5 0.81 -6.02 -5.30
CA HIS A 5 0.66 -4.78 -6.05
C HIS A 5 -0.81 -4.38 -6.14
N VAL A 6 -1.32 -3.71 -5.09
CA VAL A 6 -2.70 -3.25 -5.03
C VAL A 6 -2.75 -1.75 -4.75
N HIS A 7 -3.60 -1.05 -5.51
CA HIS A 7 -3.86 0.38 -5.31
C HIS A 7 -5.07 0.61 -4.43
N SER A 8 -5.06 1.72 -3.70
CA SER A 8 -6.15 2.17 -2.84
C SER A 8 -6.64 3.54 -3.27
N THR A 9 -7.63 4.08 -2.55
CA THR A 9 -8.09 5.46 -2.74
C THR A 9 -7.04 6.53 -2.41
N LEU A 10 -5.84 6.15 -1.96
CA LEU A 10 -4.73 7.09 -1.77
C LEU A 10 -4.02 7.44 -3.08
N SER A 11 -4.32 6.71 -4.17
CA SER A 11 -3.98 7.09 -5.54
C SER A 11 -5.18 6.86 -6.48
N ASP A 12 -5.14 5.84 -7.32
CA ASP A 12 -6.13 5.56 -8.37
C ASP A 12 -6.94 4.26 -8.13
N GLY A 13 -6.75 3.62 -6.98
CA GLY A 13 -7.59 2.50 -6.55
C GLY A 13 -8.98 2.95 -6.06
N GLU A 14 -9.94 2.05 -6.11
CA GLU A 14 -11.34 2.34 -5.76
C GLU A 14 -11.69 2.05 -4.29
N LEU A 15 -10.84 1.29 -3.59
CA LEU A 15 -11.11 0.79 -2.25
C LEU A 15 -10.17 1.45 -1.23
N ILE A 16 -10.71 1.78 -0.05
CA ILE A 16 -9.87 2.21 1.06
C ILE A 16 -8.98 1.04 1.53
N PRO A 17 -7.79 1.32 2.11
CA PRO A 17 -6.87 0.27 2.55
C PRO A 17 -7.47 -0.81 3.47
N SER A 18 -8.32 -0.43 4.42
CA SER A 18 -8.97 -1.39 5.33
C SER A 18 -9.98 -2.29 4.62
N GLU A 19 -10.63 -1.80 3.56
CA GLU A 19 -11.53 -2.60 2.76
C GLU A 19 -10.77 -3.62 1.90
N ILE A 20 -9.62 -3.23 1.34
CA ILE A 20 -8.70 -4.13 0.65
C ILE A 20 -8.31 -5.28 1.59
N ALA A 21 -7.82 -4.96 2.79
CA ALA A 21 -7.43 -5.95 3.81
C ALA A 21 -8.55 -6.95 4.08
N ARG A 22 -9.75 -6.45 4.41
CA ARG A 22 -10.91 -7.30 4.71
C ARG A 22 -11.31 -8.21 3.54
N ARG A 23 -11.33 -7.67 2.30
CA ARG A 23 -11.71 -8.45 1.12
C ARG A 23 -10.67 -9.52 0.78
N MET A 24 -9.38 -9.22 0.94
CA MET A 24 -8.30 -10.17 0.73
C MET A 24 -8.36 -11.33 1.73
N ALA A 25 -8.62 -11.04 3.01
CA ALA A 25 -8.86 -12.07 4.01
C ALA A 25 -10.07 -12.95 3.67
N ALA A 26 -11.19 -12.33 3.23
CA ALA A 26 -12.42 -13.05 2.90
C ALA A 26 -12.28 -14.03 1.73
N ILE A 27 -11.36 -13.77 0.79
CA ILE A 27 -11.05 -14.70 -0.32
C ILE A 27 -9.93 -15.71 0.02
N GLY A 28 -9.44 -15.72 1.26
CA GLY A 28 -8.39 -16.62 1.72
C GLY A 28 -6.99 -16.24 1.22
N ASN A 29 -6.73 -14.96 0.94
CA ASN A 29 -5.39 -14.48 0.61
C ASN A 29 -4.52 -14.48 1.88
N GLU A 30 -3.25 -14.86 1.77
CA GLU A 30 -2.33 -14.94 2.93
C GLU A 30 -1.70 -13.58 3.23
N GLY A 31 -1.47 -12.78 2.20
CA GLY A 31 -0.96 -11.42 2.35
C GLY A 31 -1.28 -10.52 1.18
N VAL A 32 -1.33 -9.21 1.45
CA VAL A 32 -1.52 -8.17 0.45
C VAL A 32 -0.58 -6.99 0.70
N ALA A 33 0.02 -6.46 -0.36
CA ALA A 33 0.76 -5.19 -0.33
C ALA A 33 -0.06 -4.07 -0.97
N ILE A 34 -0.20 -2.96 -0.25
CA ILE A 34 -0.80 -1.74 -0.77
C ILE A 34 0.33 -0.83 -1.24
N THR A 35 0.31 -0.48 -2.52
CA THR A 35 1.42 0.16 -3.25
C THR A 35 0.90 1.27 -4.17
N ASP A 36 0.21 2.26 -3.60
CA ASP A 36 -0.33 3.41 -4.33
C ASP A 36 0.72 4.17 -5.16
N HIS A 37 0.30 4.76 -6.28
CA HIS A 37 1.16 5.60 -7.11
C HIS A 37 1.73 6.79 -6.33
N ALA A 38 3.05 6.92 -6.33
CA ALA A 38 3.72 7.96 -5.56
C ALA A 38 4.95 8.57 -6.22
N ASP A 39 5.19 9.83 -5.91
CA ASP A 39 6.42 10.57 -6.15
C ASP A 39 6.78 11.41 -4.90
N PHE A 40 7.77 12.30 -5.03
CA PHE A 40 8.20 13.14 -3.90
C PHE A 40 7.09 14.02 -3.30
N SER A 41 5.98 14.25 -4.00
CA SER A 41 4.87 15.08 -3.52
C SER A 41 3.99 14.37 -2.48
N ASN A 42 3.88 13.03 -2.53
CA ASN A 42 2.86 12.29 -1.77
C ASN A 42 3.40 11.06 -1.02
N ILE A 43 4.64 10.61 -1.24
CA ILE A 43 5.24 9.47 -0.50
C ILE A 43 5.03 9.62 1.03
N PRO A 44 5.36 10.76 1.68
CA PRO A 44 5.20 10.89 3.13
C PRO A 44 3.73 10.77 3.58
N ILE A 45 2.81 11.31 2.78
CA ILE A 45 1.37 11.33 3.08
C ILE A 45 0.80 9.91 3.01
N ILE A 46 1.09 9.19 1.92
CA ILE A 46 0.64 7.81 1.73
C ILE A 46 1.18 6.92 2.86
N MET A 47 2.48 6.99 3.14
CA MET A 47 3.10 6.16 4.17
C MET A 47 2.57 6.48 5.58
N GLU A 48 2.28 7.75 5.89
CA GLU A 48 1.64 8.12 7.16
C GLU A 48 0.23 7.54 7.27
N CYS A 49 -0.57 7.63 6.20
CA CYS A 49 -1.91 7.07 6.15
C CYS A 49 -1.91 5.54 6.33
N LEU A 50 -1.03 4.83 5.63
CA LEU A 50 -0.94 3.37 5.71
C LEU A 50 -0.44 2.90 7.09
N ARG A 51 0.52 3.62 7.70
CA ARG A 51 1.03 3.26 9.05
C ARG A 51 -0.04 3.29 10.13
N LYS A 52 -1.09 4.10 9.99
CA LYS A 52 -2.23 4.12 10.93
C LYS A 52 -3.01 2.80 10.97
N LEU A 53 -2.79 1.92 9.99
CA LEU A 53 -3.39 0.58 9.93
C LEU A 53 -2.48 -0.51 10.52
N GLN A 54 -1.24 -0.19 10.91
CA GLN A 54 -0.33 -1.17 11.52
C GLN A 54 -0.92 -1.78 12.78
N ASP A 55 -1.53 -0.95 13.64
CA ASP A 55 -2.14 -1.41 14.89
C ASP A 55 -3.36 -2.31 14.66
N LEU A 56 -3.95 -2.25 13.47
CA LEU A 56 -5.12 -3.06 13.08
C LEU A 56 -4.73 -4.26 12.21
N ARG A 57 -3.46 -4.40 11.84
CA ARG A 57 -2.97 -5.43 10.90
C ARG A 57 -3.33 -6.84 11.37
N ASP A 58 -3.15 -7.11 12.65
CA ASP A 58 -3.36 -8.44 13.24
C ASP A 58 -4.85 -8.84 13.28
N ASP A 59 -5.76 -7.87 13.23
CA ASP A 59 -7.20 -8.10 13.29
C ASP A 59 -7.83 -8.45 11.94
N TYR A 60 -7.15 -8.17 10.82
CA TYR A 60 -7.71 -8.41 9.49
C TYR A 60 -7.55 -9.85 8.99
N GLY A 61 -6.75 -10.69 9.65
CA GLY A 61 -6.56 -12.10 9.24
C GLY A 61 -5.84 -12.26 7.89
N VAL A 62 -5.14 -11.22 7.43
CA VAL A 62 -4.29 -11.22 6.23
C VAL A 62 -3.02 -10.42 6.54
N GLU A 63 -1.87 -10.87 6.03
CA GLU A 63 -0.63 -10.14 6.23
C GLU A 63 -0.60 -8.86 5.37
N LEU A 64 -0.55 -7.68 5.99
CA LEU A 64 -0.47 -6.40 5.25
C LEU A 64 0.97 -5.93 5.05
N LEU A 65 1.35 -5.59 3.83
CA LEU A 65 2.58 -4.86 3.55
C LEU A 65 2.22 -3.46 3.05
N PHE A 66 3.00 -2.47 3.47
CA PHE A 66 2.81 -1.08 3.08
C PHE A 66 4.01 -0.60 2.29
N GLY A 67 3.74 -0.07 1.10
CA GLY A 67 4.73 0.53 0.24
C GLY A 67 4.08 1.55 -0.68
N VAL A 68 4.83 1.93 -1.70
CA VAL A 68 4.38 2.83 -2.76
C VAL A 68 4.92 2.34 -4.08
N GLU A 69 4.17 2.60 -5.15
CA GLU A 69 4.67 2.43 -6.50
C GLU A 69 5.32 3.74 -6.95
N ILE A 70 6.66 3.76 -7.04
CA ILE A 70 7.39 4.92 -7.50
C ILE A 70 7.04 5.21 -8.97
N THR A 71 6.33 6.31 -9.20
CA THR A 71 5.66 6.61 -10.46
C THR A 71 6.17 7.93 -11.03
N HIS A 72 6.58 7.92 -12.30
CA HIS A 72 7.12 9.09 -13.02
C HIS A 72 8.31 9.83 -12.35
N VAL A 73 8.98 9.22 -11.38
CA VAL A 73 10.24 9.73 -10.82
C VAL A 73 11.37 9.53 -11.84
N PRO A 74 12.18 10.56 -12.17
CA PRO A 74 13.33 10.40 -13.06
C PRO A 74 14.28 9.30 -12.59
N PRO A 75 14.81 8.42 -13.47
CA PRO A 75 15.62 7.26 -13.06
C PRO A 75 16.78 7.58 -12.12
N LYS A 76 17.46 8.71 -12.33
CA LYS A 76 18.57 9.18 -11.49
C LYS A 76 18.17 9.57 -10.06
N LEU A 77 16.87 9.74 -9.80
CA LEU A 77 16.31 10.15 -8.50
C LEU A 77 15.56 9.01 -7.80
N ILE A 78 15.35 7.85 -8.43
CA ILE A 78 14.64 6.72 -7.82
C ILE A 78 15.29 6.30 -6.49
N GLY A 79 16.63 6.25 -6.43
CA GLY A 79 17.35 5.93 -5.19
C GLY A 79 16.98 6.86 -4.03
N LYS A 80 16.85 8.16 -4.29
CA LYS A 80 16.43 9.15 -3.28
C LYS A 80 14.98 8.95 -2.82
N ALA A 81 14.13 8.34 -3.64
CA ALA A 81 12.71 8.12 -3.31
C ALA A 81 12.49 6.88 -2.42
N VAL A 82 13.48 5.99 -2.30
CA VAL A 82 13.38 4.71 -1.57
C VAL A 82 14.37 4.62 -0.38
N GLU A 83 15.03 5.72 -0.03
CA GLU A 83 15.93 5.86 1.12
C GLU A 83 15.19 5.96 2.46
#